data_AF-A0A7V3BJH2-F1
#
_entry.id   AF-A0A7V3BJH2-F1
#
_cell.length_a   1.000
_cell.length_b   1.000
_cell.length_c   1.000
_cell.angle_alpha   90.00
_cell.angle_beta   90.00
_cell.angle_gamma   90.00
#
_symmetry.space_group_name_H-M   'P 1'
#
loop_
_entity.id
_entity.type
_entity.pdbx_description
1 polymer ?
#
loop_
_entity_poly.entity_id
_entity_poly.type
_entity_poly.pdbx_seq_one_letter_code
_entity_poly.pdbx_strand_id
1 'polypeptide(L)' 'MARSQSLTLLDVIEAVSEVAASEQEMLATVVDLINSGQVRLCGDFAGAMIDLSATTDAAA' A
#
# COMPACT_ATOMS: atom_id res chain seq x y z
N MET A 1 -5.04 23.08 17.04
CA MET A 1 -4.48 22.83 15.70
C MET A 1 -4.32 21.32 15.59
N ALA A 2 -5.33 20.61 15.07
CA ALA A 2 -5.18 19.17 14.85
C ALA A 2 -4.05 19.00 13.84
N ARG A 3 -2.93 18.36 14.22
CA ARG A 3 -1.96 17.90 13.23
C ARG A 3 -2.74 16.99 12.31
N SER A 4 -2.98 17.42 11.07
CA SER A 4 -3.37 16.51 10.02
C SER A 4 -2.28 15.44 10.00
N GLN A 5 -2.56 14.27 10.56
CA GLN A 5 -1.65 13.14 10.52
C GLN A 5 -1.64 12.71 9.06
N SER A 6 -0.74 13.30 8.28
CA SER A 6 -0.45 12.85 6.93
C SER A 6 0.18 11.47 7.08
N LEU A 7 -0.69 10.45 7.13
CA LEU A 7 -0.28 9.07 7.13
C LEU A 7 0.49 8.82 5.84
N THR A 8 1.69 8.29 6.01
CA THR A 8 2.56 7.90 4.92
C THR A 8 2.19 6.49 4.46
N LEU A 9 2.60 6.13 3.24
CA LEU A 9 2.47 4.76 2.75
C LEU A 9 3.20 3.77 3.68
N LEU A 10 4.30 4.22 4.30
CA LEU A 10 5.05 3.43 5.28
C LEU A 10 4.19 3.09 6.52
N ASP A 11 3.44 4.06 7.05
CA ASP A 11 2.57 3.82 8.22
C ASP A 11 1.48 2.78 7.90
N VAL A 12 0.98 2.76 6.67
CA VAL A 12 0.00 1.76 6.21
C VAL A 12 0.66 0.38 6.09
N ILE A 13 1.87 0.31 5.51
CA ILE A 13 2.63 -0.95 5.42
C ILE A 13 2.92 -1.52 6.81
N GLU A 14 3.38 -0.67 7.73
CA GLU A 14 3.71 -1.08 9.10
C GLU A 14 2.47 -1.64 9.81
N ALA A 15 1.34 -0.92 9.77
CA ALA A 15 0.09 -1.37 10.37
C ALA A 15 -0.43 -2.70 9.78
N VAL A 16 -0.30 -2.90 8.46
CA VAL A 16 -0.68 -4.16 7.82
C VAL A 16 0.30 -5.28 8.17
N SER A 17 1.59 -4.96 8.32
CA SER A 17 2.62 -5.95 8.68
C SER A 17 2.44 -6.54 10.08
N GLU A 18 1.82 -5.80 11.01
CA GLU A 18 1.52 -6.29 12.36
C GLU A 18 0.47 -7.42 12.38
N VAL A 19 -0.38 -7.49 11.35
CA VAL A 19 -1.50 -8.44 11.27
C VAL A 19 -1.36 -9.47 10.14
N ALA A 20 -0.55 -9.18 9.12
CA ALA A 20 -0.32 -10.08 8.01
C ALA A 20 0.61 -11.26 8.40
N ALA A 21 0.31 -12.46 7.92
CA ALA A 21 1.12 -13.65 8.19
C ALA A 21 2.32 -13.79 7.23
N SER A 22 2.35 -13.01 6.13
CA SER A 22 3.44 -13.03 5.15
C SER A 22 3.62 -11.70 4.43
N GLU A 23 4.79 -11.49 3.82
CA GLU A 23 5.07 -10.31 3.01
C GLU A 23 4.16 -10.23 1.76
N GLN A 24 3.84 -11.37 1.15
CA GLN A 24 2.89 -11.43 0.03
C GLN A 24 1.47 -11.03 0.45
N GLU A 25 1.00 -11.49 1.60
CA GLU A 25 -0.30 -11.09 2.13
C GLU A 25 -0.33 -9.60 2.50
N MET A 26 0.75 -9.10 3.10
CA MET A 26 0.90 -7.69 3.42
C MET A 26 0.83 -6.82 2.17
N LEU A 27 1.62 -7.14 1.14
CA LEU A 27 1.62 -6.41 -0.14
C LEU A 27 0.26 -6.51 -0.84
N ALA A 28 -0.36 -7.69 -0.88
CA ALA A 28 -1.70 -7.89 -1.43
C ALA A 28 -2.74 -6.99 -0.75
N THR A 29 -2.69 -6.92 0.58
CA THR A 29 -3.62 -6.11 1.39
C THR A 29 -3.39 -4.62 1.17
N VAL A 30 -2.14 -4.15 1.18
CA VAL A 30 -1.81 -2.73 0.94
C VAL A 30 -2.27 -2.29 -0.45
N VAL A 31 -2.06 -3.13 -1.46
CA VAL A 31 -2.48 -2.85 -2.84
C VAL A 31 -4.00 -2.86 -2.98
N ASP A 32 -4.70 -3.79 -2.32
CA ASP A 32 -6.15 -3.78 -2.29
C ASP A 32 -6.71 -2.50 -1.63
N LEU A 33 -6.10 -2.05 -0.53
CA LEU A 33 -6.47 -0.79 0.13
C LEU A 33 -6.28 0.43 -0.77
N ILE A 34 -5.21 0.47 -1.57
CA ILE A 34 -4.94 1.55 -2.53
C ILE A 34 -5.92 1.49 -3.71
N ASN A 35 -6.06 0.31 -4.32
CA ASN A 35 -6.89 0.12 -5.50
C ASN A 35 -8.39 0.26 -5.21
N SER A 36 -8.83 -0.11 -4.00
CA SER A 36 -10.21 0.14 -3.51
C SER A 36 -10.46 1.60 -3.15
N GLY A 37 -9.42 2.43 -3.10
CA GLY A 37 -9.50 3.85 -2.78
C GLY A 37 -9.69 4.14 -1.29
N GLN A 38 -9.56 3.13 -0.42
CA GLN A 38 -9.51 3.30 1.04
C GLN A 38 -8.23 4.03 1.46
N VAL A 39 -7.14 3.79 0.75
CA VAL A 39 -5.90 4.56 0.83
C VAL A 39 -5.74 5.34 -0.47
N ARG A 40 -5.67 6.67 -0.35
CA ARG A 40 -5.38 7.55 -1.48
C ARG A 40 -3.99 8.11 -1.32
N LEU A 41 -3.13 7.82 -2.28
CA LEU A 41 -1.84 8.48 -2.38
C LEU A 41 -2.05 9.95 -2.73
N CYS A 42 -1.17 10.81 -2.23
CA CYS A 42 -1.20 12.26 -2.46
C CYS A 42 -0.01 12.67 -3.35
N GLY A 43 -0.12 13.82 -4.00
CA GLY A 43 0.94 14.36 -4.87
C GLY A 43 1.00 13.67 -6.24
N ASP A 44 2.19 13.42 -6.75
CA ASP A 44 2.42 12.87 -8.10
C ASP A 44 1.87 11.44 -8.29
N PHE A 45 1.61 10.73 -7.18
CA PHE A 45 1.05 9.38 -7.17
C PHE A 45 -0.46 9.36 -6.94
N ALA A 46 -1.13 10.52 -6.92
CA ALA A 46 -2.56 10.59 -6.70
C ALA A 46 -3.34 9.81 -7.76
N GLY A 47 -4.11 8.82 -7.30
CA GLY A 47 -4.88 7.94 -8.17
C GLY A 47 -4.07 6.84 -8.85
N ALA A 48 -2.83 6.60 -8.44
CA ALA A 48 -2.08 5.45 -8.90
C ALA A 48 -2.75 4.14 -8.48
N MET A 49 -2.81 3.19 -9.40
CA MET A 49 -3.13 1.79 -9.10
C MET A 49 -1.83 0.99 -9.10
N ILE A 50 -1.73 0.05 -8.17
CA ILE A 50 -0.57 -0.83 -8.07
C ILE A 50 -0.96 -2.20 -8.64
N ASP A 51 -0.15 -2.70 -9.57
CA ASP A 51 -0.27 -4.06 -10.10
C ASP A 51 0.82 -4.94 -9.48
N LEU A 52 0.40 -5.92 -8.67
CA LEU A 52 1.29 -6.88 -8.02
C LEU A 52 1.85 -7.93 -9.00
N SER A 53 1.24 -8.09 -10.17
CA SER A 53 1.63 -9.08 -11.17
C SER A 53 2.99 -8.76 -11.79
N ALA A 54 3.40 -7.49 -11.77
CA ALA A 54 4.68 -7.03 -12.31
C ALA A 54 5.90 -7.54 -11.51
N THR A 55 5.71 -8.01 -10.27
CA THR A 55 6.81 -8.50 -9.41
C THR A 55 7.27 -9.92 -9.75
N THR A 56 6.48 -10.68 -10.52
CA THR A 56 6.75 -12.10 -10.82
C THR A 56 7.70 -12.31 -12.01
N ASP A 57 8.01 -11.28 -12.80
CA ASP A 57 8.78 -11.44 -14.05
C ASP A 57 10.31 -11.28 -13.88
N ALA A 58 10.82 -10.98 -12.68
CA ALA A 58 12.26 -10.77 -12.46
C ALA A 58 13.09 -12.06 -12.26
N ALA A 59 12.50 -13.25 -12.47
CA ALA A 59 13.18 -14.53 -12.38
C ALA A 59 12.78 -15.45 -13.55
N ALA A 60 13.24 -15.14 -14.76
CA ALA A 60 13.20 -16.02 -15.92
C ALA A 60 14.57 -16.06 -16.62
#